data_AF-A0A9D4ZRN0-F1
#
_entry.id   AF-A0A9D4ZRN0-F1
#
_cell.length_a   1.000
_cell.length_b   1.000
_cell.length_c   1.000
_cell.angle_alpha   90.00
_cell.angle_beta   90.00
_cell.angle_gamma   90.00
#
_symmetry.space_group_name_H-M   'P 1'
#
loop_
_entity.id
_entity.type
_entity.pdbx_description
1 polymer ?
#
loop_
_entity_poly.entity_id
_entity_poly.type
_entity_poly.pdbx_seq_one_letter_code
_entity_poly.pdbx_strand_id
1 'polypeptide(L)'
;MNDTPTADVTARVMELVGRLIESEQGEGLAQWMPLEVLARGLAYLQNEQEEDGCWWGRWGVNYIHGTCGALMAMLTMQGEEIRRGAKWLVKMQNKKGK
;
A
#
# COMPACT_ATOMS: atom_id res chain seq x y z
N MET A 1 21.00 12.31 7.81
CA MET A 1 20.03 11.81 6.81
C MET A 1 19.45 10.56 7.42
N ASN A 2 18.19 10.58 7.84
CA ASN A 2 17.57 9.46 8.56
C ASN A 2 16.76 8.63 7.55
N ASP A 3 16.93 7.31 7.59
CA ASP A 3 16.13 6.36 6.81
C ASP A 3 14.75 6.25 7.46
N THR A 4 13.83 7.08 6.99
CA THR A 4 12.46 7.19 7.52
C THR A 4 11.56 6.29 6.67
N PRO A 5 10.64 5.51 7.27
CA PRO A 5 9.71 4.69 6.51
C PRO A 5 8.88 5.53 5.54
N THR A 6 8.53 4.93 4.39
CA THR A 6 7.71 5.57 3.36
C THR A 6 6.56 4.66 2.93
N ALA A 7 5.41 5.26 2.63
CA ALA A 7 4.20 4.54 2.22
C ALA A 7 4.43 3.64 0.99
N ASP A 8 5.21 4.09 0.01
CA ASP A 8 5.48 3.33 -1.21
C ASP A 8 6.34 2.07 -0.97
N VAL A 9 7.34 2.14 -0.09
CA VAL A 9 8.16 0.96 0.27
C VAL A 9 7.35 0.00 1.14
N THR A 10 6.66 0.50 2.17
CA THR A 10 5.81 -0.33 3.02
C THR A 10 4.75 -1.05 2.19
N ALA A 11 4.09 -0.35 1.27
CA ALA A 11 3.07 -0.94 0.39
C ALA A 11 3.61 -2.10 -0.45
N ARG A 12 4.84 -2.00 -1.00
CA ARG A 12 5.44 -3.09 -1.77
C ARG A 12 5.72 -4.33 -0.92
N VAL A 13 6.22 -4.14 0.29
CA VAL A 13 6.44 -5.25 1.23
C VAL A 13 5.10 -5.90 1.58
N MET A 14 4.10 -5.11 1.94
CA MET A 14 2.76 -5.60 2.28
C MET A 14 2.10 -6.36 1.12
N GLU A 15 2.20 -5.85 -0.11
CA GLU A 15 1.69 -6.53 -1.32
C GLU A 15 2.40 -7.87 -1.54
N LEU A 16 3.74 -7.90 -1.54
CA LEU A 16 4.53 -9.12 -1.73
C LEU A 16 4.11 -10.19 -0.74
N VAL A 17 3.97 -9.79 0.52
CA VAL A 17 3.68 -10.67 1.62
C VAL A 17 2.29 -11.25 1.52
N GLY A 18 1.29 -10.41 1.27
CA GLY A 18 -0.07 -10.88 1.09
C GLY A 18 -0.15 -11.91 -0.04
N ARG A 19 0.58 -11.68 -1.14
CA ARG A 19 0.67 -12.64 -2.25
C ARG A 19 1.36 -13.95 -1.85
N LEU A 20 2.40 -13.88 -1.02
CA LEU A 20 3.07 -15.08 -0.52
C LEU A 20 2.17 -15.88 0.41
N ILE A 21 1.39 -15.23 1.27
CA ILE A 21 0.38 -15.87 2.14
C ILE A 21 -0.69 -16.60 1.32
N GLU A 22 -1.11 -16.01 0.20
CA GLU A 22 -2.06 -16.64 -0.73
C GLU A 22 -1.44 -17.79 -1.55
N SER A 23 -0.11 -17.90 -1.56
CA SER A 23 0.62 -18.89 -2.36
C SER A 23 1.13 -20.07 -1.53
N GLU A 24 1.41 -21.20 -2.19
CA GLU A 24 2.08 -22.35 -1.57
C GLU A 24 3.52 -22.04 -1.13
N GLN A 25 4.10 -20.91 -1.56
CA GLN A 25 5.45 -20.47 -1.20
C GLN A 25 5.51 -19.76 0.16
N GLY A 26 4.38 -19.53 0.81
CA GLY A 26 4.28 -18.86 2.11
C GLY A 26 4.69 -19.71 3.32
N GLU A 27 5.16 -20.94 3.11
CA GLU A 27 5.55 -21.83 4.20
C GLU A 27 6.67 -21.20 5.05
N GLY A 28 6.45 -21.12 6.36
CA GLY A 28 7.39 -20.49 7.30
C GLY A 28 7.36 -18.96 7.35
N LEU A 29 6.59 -18.28 6.50
CA LEU A 29 6.50 -16.81 6.49
C LEU A 29 6.00 -16.24 7.84
N ALA A 30 5.08 -16.94 8.50
CA ALA A 30 4.54 -16.54 9.80
C ALA A 30 5.62 -16.46 10.90
N GLN A 31 6.73 -17.20 10.77
CA GLN A 31 7.85 -17.14 11.71
C GLN A 31 8.64 -15.84 11.55
N TRP A 32 8.85 -15.41 10.31
CA TRP A 32 9.60 -14.18 9.99
C TRP A 32 8.72 -12.94 10.09
N MET A 33 7.40 -13.12 9.98
CA MET A 33 6.48 -12.01 9.94
C MET A 33 5.14 -12.34 10.60
N PRO A 34 5.08 -12.18 11.93
CA PRO A 34 3.87 -12.37 12.71
C PRO A 34 2.73 -11.47 12.25
N LEU A 35 1.49 -11.91 12.46
CA LEU A 35 0.26 -11.15 12.15
C LEU A 35 0.27 -9.73 12.72
N GLU A 36 0.85 -9.53 13.90
CA GLU A 36 0.97 -8.21 14.52
C GLU A 36 1.86 -7.24 13.71
N VAL A 37 2.90 -7.75 13.05
CA VAL A 37 3.77 -6.94 12.17
C VAL A 37 2.98 -6.47 10.95
N LEU A 38 2.18 -7.37 10.38
CA LEU A 38 1.31 -7.06 9.24
C LEU A 38 0.24 -6.04 9.61
N ALA A 39 -0.39 -6.21 10.77
CA ALA A 39 -1.37 -5.26 11.29
C ALA A 39 -0.76 -3.86 11.45
N ARG A 40 0.48 -3.76 11.96
CA ARG A 40 1.19 -2.46 12.06
C ARG A 40 1.52 -1.87 10.70
N GLY A 41 1.95 -2.68 9.73
CA GLY A 41 2.21 -2.22 8.36
C GLY A 41 0.95 -1.67 7.69
N LEU A 42 -0.17 -2.36 7.87
CA LEU A 42 -1.48 -1.91 7.37
C LEU A 42 -1.92 -0.62 8.05
N ALA A 43 -1.85 -0.55 9.38
CA ALA A 43 -2.18 0.65 10.15
C ALA A 43 -1.31 1.85 9.77
N TYR A 44 -0.01 1.64 9.51
CA TYR A 44 0.87 2.66 8.99
C TYR A 44 0.38 3.20 7.65
N LEU A 45 0.07 2.32 6.69
CA LEU A 45 -0.48 2.77 5.40
C LEU A 45 -1.81 3.51 5.57
N GLN A 46 -2.69 3.07 6.48
CA GLN A 46 -3.94 3.79 6.77
C GLN A 46 -3.66 5.22 7.29
N ASN A 47 -2.69 5.36 8.19
CA ASN A 47 -2.32 6.66 8.78
C ASN A 47 -1.59 7.59 7.82
N GLU A 48 -0.86 7.05 6.83
CA GLU A 48 -0.18 7.83 5.79
C GLU A 48 -1.10 8.25 4.64
N GLN A 49 -2.38 7.89 4.68
CA GLN A 49 -3.32 8.34 3.65
C GLN A 49 -3.64 9.82 3.86
N GLU A 50 -3.36 10.62 2.84
CA GLU A 50 -3.64 12.06 2.82
C GLU A 50 -5.15 12.32 2.93
N GLU A 51 -5.54 13.54 3.35
CA GLU A 51 -6.95 13.93 3.48
C GLU A 51 -7.76 13.67 2.19
N ASP A 52 -7.16 13.99 1.05
CA ASP A 52 -7.73 13.81 -0.29
C ASP A 52 -7.83 12.33 -0.73
N GLY A 53 -7.26 11.40 0.05
CA GLY A 53 -7.33 9.95 -0.14
C GLY A 53 -6.13 9.32 -0.85
N CYS A 54 -5.15 10.12 -1.28
CA CYS A 54 -3.94 9.62 -1.93
C CYS A 54 -2.85 9.21 -0.95
N TRP A 55 -1.80 8.58 -1.48
CA TRP A 55 -0.55 8.35 -0.78
C TRP A 55 0.60 8.98 -1.53
N TRP A 56 1.52 9.58 -0.78
CA TRP A 56 2.76 10.10 -1.33
C TRP A 56 3.70 8.97 -1.77
N GLY A 57 4.30 9.12 -2.96
CA GLY A 57 5.33 8.22 -3.48
C GLY A 57 6.68 8.91 -3.42
N ARG A 58 7.60 8.43 -2.58
CA ARG A 58 8.94 9.01 -2.42
C ARG A 58 9.85 8.67 -3.59
N TRP A 59 9.77 7.43 -4.06
CA TRP A 59 10.73 6.82 -5.00
C TRP A 59 10.18 6.63 -6.41
N GLY A 60 8.89 6.83 -6.62
CA GLY A 60 8.26 6.96 -7.93
C GLY A 60 7.54 8.30 -8.05
N VAL A 61 7.30 8.75 -9.28
CA VAL A 61 6.61 10.04 -9.53
C VAL A 61 5.10 9.81 -9.54
N ASN A 62 4.29 10.33 -8.63
CA ASN A 62 4.51 10.81 -7.27
C ASN A 62 3.31 10.24 -6.48
N TYR A 63 2.25 11.02 -6.31
CA TYR A 63 1.01 10.56 -5.67
C TYR A 63 0.29 9.44 -6.46
N ILE A 64 0.35 9.44 -7.78
CA ILE A 64 -0.20 8.32 -8.58
C ILE A 64 0.56 7.04 -8.26
N HIS A 65 1.89 7.08 -8.23
CA HIS A 65 2.72 5.93 -7.90
C HIS A 65 2.45 5.41 -6.48
N GLY A 66 2.49 6.30 -5.48
CA GLY A 66 2.22 5.96 -4.08
C GLY A 66 0.82 5.37 -3.91
N THR A 67 -0.20 6.04 -4.47
CA THR A 67 -1.60 5.61 -4.36
C THR A 67 -1.84 4.25 -5.02
N CYS A 68 -1.31 4.01 -6.22
CA CYS A 68 -1.42 2.71 -6.87
C CYS A 68 -0.78 1.60 -6.02
N GLY A 69 0.42 1.83 -5.48
CA GLY A 69 1.09 0.86 -4.61
C GLY A 69 0.29 0.56 -3.35
N ALA A 70 -0.16 1.59 -2.64
CA ALA A 70 -0.96 1.44 -1.42
C ALA A 70 -2.27 0.69 -1.69
N LEU A 71 -2.96 0.97 -2.80
CA LEU A 71 -4.18 0.24 -3.17
C LEU A 71 -3.94 -1.25 -3.43
N MET A 72 -2.82 -1.60 -4.08
CA MET A 72 -2.47 -3.02 -4.27
C MET A 72 -2.24 -3.72 -2.93
N ALA A 73 -1.48 -3.09 -2.04
CA ALA A 73 -1.26 -3.61 -0.68
C ALA A 73 -2.58 -3.80 0.08
N MET A 74 -3.47 -2.81 0.04
CA MET A 74 -4.76 -2.85 0.73
C MET A 74 -5.68 -3.93 0.14
N LEU A 75 -5.68 -4.14 -1.18
CA LEU A 75 -6.48 -5.19 -1.81
C LEU A 75 -6.04 -6.59 -1.36
N THR A 76 -4.73 -6.84 -1.34
CA THR A 76 -4.20 -8.14 -0.91
C THR A 76 -4.36 -8.36 0.59
N MET A 77 -4.25 -7.30 1.40
CA MET A 77 -4.32 -7.37 2.85
C MET A 77 -5.72 -7.08 3.42
N GLN A 78 -6.73 -6.91 2.56
CA GLN A 78 -8.13 -6.61 2.92
C GLN A 78 -8.30 -5.33 3.78
N GLY A 79 -7.56 -4.27 3.45
CA GLY A 79 -7.66 -2.97 4.13
C GLY A 79 -8.87 -2.13 3.72
N GLU A 80 -9.30 -1.21 4.60
CA GLU A 80 -10.56 -0.46 4.45
C GLU A 80 -10.45 0.83 3.61
N GLU A 81 -9.25 1.43 3.53
CA GLU A 81 -9.04 2.76 2.92
C GLU A 81 -9.00 2.77 1.38
N ILE A 82 -9.30 1.62 0.76
CA ILE A 82 -9.30 1.42 -0.71
C ILE A 82 -10.21 2.42 -1.41
N ARG A 83 -11.39 2.68 -0.84
CA ARG A 83 -12.43 3.50 -1.48
C ARG A 83 -11.96 4.93 -1.71
N ARG A 84 -11.27 5.54 -0.74
CA ARG A 84 -10.79 6.92 -0.84
C ARG A 84 -9.67 7.05 -1.87
N GLY A 85 -8.70 6.14 -1.86
CA GLY A 85 -7.63 6.11 -2.87
C GLY A 85 -8.13 5.87 -4.29
N ALA A 86 -9.04 4.92 -4.48
CA ALA A 86 -9.64 4.67 -5.79
C ALA A 86 -10.41 5.90 -6.30
N LYS A 87 -11.19 6.55 -5.43
CA LYS A 87 -11.90 7.80 -5.77
C LYS A 87 -10.93 8.92 -6.16
N TRP A 88 -9.81 9.04 -5.46
CA TRP A 88 -8.77 10.02 -5.81
C TRP A 88 -8.15 9.74 -7.18
N LEU A 89 -7.82 8.49 -7.50
CA LEU A 89 -7.28 8.14 -8.83
C LEU A 89 -8.26 8.48 -9.96
N VAL A 90 -9.55 8.19 -9.79
CA VAL A 90 -10.59 8.56 -10.76
C VAL A 90 -10.68 10.08 -10.92
N LYS A 91 -10.59 10.85 -9.82
CA LYS A 91 -10.56 12.32 -9.84
C LYS A 91 -9.36 12.87 -10.61
N MET A 92 -8.21 12.18 -10.59
CA MET A 92 -6.98 12.60 -11.28
C MET A 92 -6.89 12.15 -12.75
N GLN A 93 -7.89 11.42 -13.27
CA GLN A 93 -7.88 10.97 -14.65
C GLN A 93 -7.94 12.17 -15.63
N ASN A 94 -7.04 12.19 -16.62
CA ASN A 94 -7.07 13.21 -17.66
C ASN A 94 -8.35 13.09 -18.51
N LYS A 95 -8.81 14.21 -19.08
CA LYS A 95 -9.97 14.25 -20.00
C LYS A 95 -9.88 13.28 -21.20
N LYS A 96 -8.67 12.88 -21.59
CA LYS A 96 -8.42 11.95 -22.69
C LYS A 96 -8.50 10.47 -22.27
N GLY A 97 -8.79 10.17 -21.00
CA GLY A 97 -8.91 8.81 -20.48
C GLY A 97 -7.60 8.02 -20.46
N LYS A 98 -6.46 8.68 -20.66
CA LYS A 98 -5.10 8.13 -20.55
C LYS A 98 -4.34 8.81 -19.44
#